data_AF-A0A7X2MU73-F1
#
_entry.id   AF-A0A7X2MU73-F1
#
_cell.length_a   1.000
_cell.length_b   1.000
_cell.length_c   1.000
_cell.angle_alpha   90.00
_cell.angle_beta   90.00
_cell.angle_gamma   90.00
#
_symmetry.space_group_name_H-M   'P 1'
#
loop_
_entity.id
_entity.type
_entity.pdbx_description
1 polymer ?
#
loop_
_entity_poly.entity_id
_entity_poly.type
_entity_poly.pdbx_seq_one_letter_code
_entity_poly.pdbx_strand_id
1 'polypeptide(L)'
;SEEQLADAAQLASLADETPEGRSIVVLAKQRFNLRERDLSSMGASFIPFSAQTRMSGVNVQDRLIRKGAVDAVRRHIEANHGRFPAEVNAQVEEVARSG
;
A
#
# COMPACT_ATOMS: atom_id res chain seq x y z
N SER A 1 13.73 -3.11 1.02
CA SER A 1 13.84 -4.01 2.20
C SER A 1 12.46 -4.27 2.77
N GLU A 2 12.31 -5.24 3.68
CA GLU A 2 11.04 -5.53 4.36
C GLU A 2 10.52 -4.30 5.13
N GLU A 3 11.41 -3.57 5.80
CA GLU A 3 11.07 -2.32 6.51
C GLU A 3 10.54 -1.23 5.58
N GLN A 4 11.15 -1.04 4.41
CA GLN A 4 10.66 -0.08 3.41
C GLN A 4 9.28 -0.46 2.86
N LEU A 5 9.02 -1.76 2.69
CA LEU A 5 7.71 -2.26 2.28
C LEU A 5 6.67 -2.01 3.38
N ALA A 6 7.01 -2.30 4.64
CA ALA A 6 6.14 -2.06 5.78
C ALA A 6 5.82 -0.56 5.95
N ASP A 7 6.81 0.31 5.75
CA ASP A 7 6.62 1.76 5.77
C ASP A 7 5.65 2.23 4.69
N ALA A 8 5.87 1.80 3.44
CA ALA A 8 4.98 2.15 2.34
C ALA A 8 3.56 1.59 2.54
N ALA A 9 3.44 0.35 3.02
CA ALA A 9 2.18 -0.29 3.31
C ALA A 9 1.42 0.43 4.43
N GLN A 10 2.10 0.81 5.51
CA GLN A 10 1.50 1.58 6.59
C GLN A 10 0.96 2.92 6.07
N LEU A 11 1.79 3.70 5.38
CA LEU A 11 1.42 5.00 4.83
C LEU A 11 0.20 4.95 3.91
N ALA A 12 0.15 3.97 3.01
CA ALA A 12 -0.98 3.77 2.11
C ALA A 12 -2.25 3.24 2.84
N SER A 13 -2.10 2.72 4.06
CA SER A 13 -3.20 2.19 4.88
C SER A 13 -3.80 3.18 5.86
N LEU A 14 -3.15 4.33 6.12
CA LEU A 14 -3.61 5.29 7.12
C LEU A 14 -5.00 5.88 6.81
N ALA A 15 -5.34 5.99 5.53
CA ALA A 15 -6.63 6.47 5.05
C ALA A 15 -7.65 5.35 4.78
N ASP A 16 -7.25 4.11 5.03
CA ASP A 16 -8.04 2.94 4.75
C ASP A 16 -8.75 2.47 6.02
N GLU A 17 -10.01 2.89 6.16
CA GLU A 17 -10.85 2.56 7.31
C GLU A 17 -11.45 1.15 7.26
N THR A 18 -11.07 0.32 6.28
CA THR A 18 -11.46 -1.09 6.27
C THR A 18 -10.78 -1.86 7.41
N PRO A 19 -11.37 -2.97 7.90
CA PRO A 19 -10.69 -3.87 8.84
C PRO A 19 -9.30 -4.31 8.36
N GLU A 20 -9.16 -4.54 7.06
CA GLU A 20 -7.91 -4.91 6.39
C GLU A 20 -6.89 -3.77 6.39
N GLY A 21 -7.34 -2.54 6.13
CA GLY A 21 -6.50 -1.34 6.24
C GLY A 21 -5.93 -1.17 7.65
N ARG A 22 -6.78 -1.28 8.68
CA ARG A 22 -6.35 -1.19 10.08
C ARG A 22 -5.37 -2.28 10.48
N SER A 23 -5.59 -3.53 10.04
CA SER A 23 -4.70 -4.64 10.41
C SER A 23 -3.29 -4.46 9.86
N ILE A 24 -3.14 -3.90 8.65
CA ILE A 24 -1.83 -3.58 8.07
C ILE A 24 -1.10 -2.51 8.88
N VAL A 25 -1.80 -1.44 9.29
CA VAL A 25 -1.21 -0.37 10.13
C VAL A 25 -0.70 -0.96 11.46
N VAL A 26 -1.49 -1.83 12.08
CA VAL A 26 -1.14 -2.49 13.34
C VAL A 26 0.08 -3.40 13.16
N LEU A 27 0.09 -4.25 12.12
CA LEU A 27 1.19 -5.17 11.83
C LEU A 27 2.51 -4.41 11.61
N ALA A 28 2.46 -3.31 10.85
CA ALA A 28 3.64 -2.49 10.59
C ALA A 28 4.18 -1.82 11.87
N LYS A 29 3.30 -1.32 12.74
CA LYS A 29 3.70 -0.79 14.06
C LYS A 29 4.33 -1.88 14.94
N GLN A 30 3.74 -3.08 14.98
CA GLN A 30 4.20 -4.18 15.83
C GLN A 30 5.56 -4.75 15.39
N ARG A 31 5.76 -4.97 14.09
CA ARG A 31 7.00 -5.61 13.59
C ARG A 31 8.18 -4.64 13.46
N PHE A 32 7.92 -3.40 13.08
CA PHE A 32 8.99 -2.46 12.68
C PHE A 32 9.10 -1.24 13.60
N ASN A 33 8.28 -1.16 14.65
CA ASN A 33 8.25 -0.04 15.60
C ASN A 33 8.21 1.34 14.89
N LEU A 34 7.47 1.40 13.77
CA LEU A 34 7.40 2.60 12.93
C LEU A 34 6.78 3.73 13.76
N ARG A 35 7.58 4.76 14.02
CA ARG A 35 7.16 5.96 14.75
C ARG A 35 6.12 6.73 13.95
N GLU A 36 5.23 7.39 14.68
CA GLU A 36 4.27 8.32 14.08
C GLU A 36 5.04 9.43 13.37
N ARG A 37 4.84 9.53 12.05
CA ARG A 37 5.37 10.63 11.25
C ARG A 37 4.39 11.77 11.31
N ASP A 38 4.89 12.99 11.44
CA ASP A 38 4.07 14.16 11.21
C ASP A 38 3.83 14.31 9.70
N LEU A 39 2.84 13.56 9.21
CA LEU A 39 2.48 13.53 7.80
C LEU A 39 1.83 14.84 7.35
N SER A 40 1.32 15.61 8.30
CA SER A 40 0.72 16.92 8.05
C SER A 40 1.77 17.96 7.64
N SER A 41 2.96 17.94 8.25
CA SER A 41 4.06 18.84 7.87
C SER A 41 4.74 18.46 6.55
N MET A 42 4.52 17.24 6.04
CA MET A 42 5.05 16.79 4.74
C MET A 42 4.09 17.04 3.56
N GLY A 43 2.94 17.69 3.79
CA GLY A 43 1.95 17.94 2.73
C GLY A 43 1.33 16.66 2.17
N ALA A 44 1.20 15.62 2.99
CA ALA A 44 0.65 14.35 2.54
C ALA A 44 -0.86 14.48 2.20
N SER A 45 -1.24 14.00 1.02
CA SER A 45 -2.63 13.88 0.58
C SER A 45 -3.04 12.42 0.56
N PHE A 46 -3.95 12.06 1.46
CA PHE A 46 -4.44 10.71 1.63
C PHE A 46 -5.54 10.37 0.64
N ILE A 47 -5.48 9.16 0.09
CA ILE A 47 -6.49 8.62 -0.82
C ILE A 47 -7.22 7.50 -0.07
N PRO A 48 -8.49 7.73 0.34
CA PRO A 48 -9.26 6.73 1.06
C PRO A 48 -9.51 5.51 0.18
N PHE A 49 -9.80 4.39 0.83
CA PHE A 49 -10.19 3.19 0.11
C PHE A 49 -11.50 3.40 -0.64
N SER A 50 -11.54 2.96 -1.89
CA SER A 50 -12.75 2.92 -2.71
C SER A 50 -12.97 1.51 -3.24
N ALA A 51 -14.18 0.98 -3.07
CA ALA A 51 -14.55 -0.32 -3.63
C ALA A 51 -14.54 -0.33 -5.17
N GLN A 52 -14.74 0.82 -5.83
CA GLN A 52 -14.69 0.93 -7.28
C GLN A 52 -13.26 0.74 -7.81
N THR A 53 -12.29 1.36 -7.16
CA THR A 53 -10.87 1.23 -7.54
C THR A 53 -10.20 0.01 -6.89
N ARG A 54 -10.78 -0.52 -5.81
CA ARG A 54 -10.20 -1.55 -4.92
C ARG A 54 -8.79 -1.19 -4.43
N MET A 55 -8.54 0.10 -4.23
CA MET A 55 -7.27 0.65 -3.82
C MET A 55 -7.43 1.79 -2.82
N SER A 56 -6.37 2.03 -2.07
CA SER A 56 -6.14 3.17 -1.18
C SER A 56 -4.68 3.63 -1.32
N GLY A 57 -4.31 4.78 -0.75
CA GLY A 57 -2.95 5.26 -0.85
C GLY A 57 -2.68 6.62 -0.23
N VAL A 58 -1.50 7.15 -0.55
CA VAL A 58 -1.07 8.49 -0.15
C VAL A 58 -0.19 9.09 -1.24
N ASN A 59 -0.30 10.40 -1.42
CA ASN A 59 0.64 11.22 -2.17
C ASN A 59 1.44 12.01 -1.15
N VAL A 60 2.76 11.87 -1.14
CA VAL A 60 3.63 12.56 -0.19
C VAL A 60 4.89 13.00 -0.90
N GLN A 61 5.14 14.32 -0.93
CA GLN A 61 6.23 14.90 -1.72
C GLN A 61 6.17 14.39 -3.18
N ASP A 62 7.26 13.83 -3.70
CA ASP A 62 7.35 13.28 -5.06
C ASP A 62 6.93 11.81 -5.15
N ARG A 63 6.38 11.23 -4.07
CA ARG A 63 6.03 9.81 -4.00
C ARG A 63 4.52 9.61 -4.06
N LEU A 64 4.10 8.77 -5.01
CA LEU A 64 2.74 8.27 -5.12
C LEU A 64 2.73 6.82 -4.65
N ILE A 65 2.15 6.57 -3.48
CA ILE A 65 2.09 5.23 -2.90
C ILE A 65 0.66 4.72 -2.99
N ARG A 66 0.50 3.50 -3.51
CA ARG A 66 -0.81 2.83 -3.68
C ARG A 66 -0.74 1.42 -3.10
N LYS A 67 -1.84 0.98 -2.51
CA LYS A 67 -2.07 -0.41 -2.12
C LYS A 67 -3.47 -0.84 -2.57
N GLY A 68 -3.68 -2.13 -2.75
CA GLY A 68 -5.00 -2.67 -3.05
C GLY A 68 -4.93 -4.05 -3.68
N ALA A 69 -6.03 -4.45 -4.32
CA ALA A 69 -6.11 -5.72 -5.01
C ALA A 69 -5.05 -5.83 -6.13
N VAL A 70 -4.48 -7.02 -6.31
CA VAL A 70 -3.37 -7.24 -7.25
C VAL A 70 -3.73 -6.84 -8.68
N ASP A 71 -4.94 -7.16 -9.11
CA ASP A 71 -5.41 -6.82 -10.45
C ASP A 71 -5.65 -5.30 -10.60
N ALA A 72 -6.10 -4.62 -9.54
CA ALA A 72 -6.23 -3.16 -9.53
C ALA A 72 -4.86 -2.47 -9.59
N VAL A 73 -3.90 -2.93 -8.79
CA VAL A 73 -2.52 -2.41 -8.79
C VAL A 73 -1.83 -2.66 -10.14
N ARG A 74 -2.03 -3.84 -10.74
CA ARG A 74 -1.52 -4.15 -12.08
C ARG A 74 -2.04 -3.16 -13.13
N ARG A 75 -3.37 -2.98 -13.20
CA ARG A 75 -3.98 -2.01 -14.12
C ARG A 75 -3.47 -0.59 -13.87
N HIS A 76 -3.26 -0.21 -12.62
CA HIS A 76 -2.70 1.09 -12.28
C HIS A 76 -1.26 1.26 -12.78
N ILE A 77 -0.41 0.24 -12.63
CA ILE A 77 0.98 0.27 -13.12
C ILE A 77 0.99 0.36 -14.65
N GLU A 78 0.19 -0.47 -15.33
CA GLU A 78 0.09 -0.48 -16.79
C GLU A 78 -0.44 0.85 -17.35
N ALA A 79 -1.43 1.45 -16.71
CA ALA A 79 -1.96 2.76 -17.07
C ALA A 79 -0.93 3.89 -16.92
N ASN A 80 0.05 3.73 -16.03
CA ASN A 80 1.18 4.65 -15.86
C ASN A 80 2.41 4.25 -16.70
N HIS A 81 2.21 3.43 -17.76
CA HIS A 81 3.27 2.92 -18.64
C HIS A 81 4.38 2.11 -17.93
N GLY A 82 4.10 1.63 -16.72
CA GLY A 82 4.98 0.74 -15.98
C GLY A 82 4.80 -0.72 -16.40
N ARG A 83 5.72 -1.57 -15.96
CA ARG A 83 5.64 -3.03 -16.12
C ARG A 83 5.44 -3.70 -14.78
N PHE A 84 4.48 -4.61 -14.69
CA PHE A 84 4.27 -5.43 -13.50
C PHE A 84 5.36 -6.50 -13.42
N PRO A 85 6.22 -6.52 -12.39
CA PRO A 85 7.33 -7.48 -12.32
C PRO A 85 6.84 -8.93 -12.16
N ALA A 86 7.47 -9.86 -12.88
CA ALA A 86 7.11 -11.28 -12.82
C ALA A 86 7.38 -11.91 -11.45
N GLU A 87 8.42 -11.46 -10.75
CA GLU A 87 8.75 -11.92 -9.39
C GLU A 87 7.63 -11.59 -8.39
N VAL A 88 7.07 -10.38 -8.48
CA VAL A 88 5.92 -9.97 -7.66
C VAL A 88 4.69 -10.81 -7.99
N ASN A 89 4.49 -11.17 -9.26
CA ASN A 89 3.40 -12.06 -9.65
C ASN A 89 3.53 -13.45 -9.01
N ALA A 90 4.74 -14.02 -9.00
CA ALA A 90 4.99 -15.33 -8.38
C ALA A 90 4.70 -15.30 -6.87
N GLN A 91 5.12 -14.23 -6.16
CA GLN A 91 4.84 -14.05 -4.74
C GLN A 91 3.33 -13.94 -4.45
N VAL A 92 2.58 -13.24 -5.31
CA VAL A 92 1.12 -13.18 -5.19
C VAL A 92 0.50 -14.57 -5.33
N GLU A 93 0.93 -15.35 -6.33
CA GLU A 93 0.40 -16.69 -6.57
C GLU A 93 0.71 -17.66 -5.43
N GLU A 94 1.85 -17.49 -4.76
CA GLU A 94 2.21 -18.26 -3.56
C GLU A 94 1.30 -17.92 -2.36
N VAL A 95 1.08 -16.63 -2.10
CA VAL A 95 0.14 -16.19 -1.06
C VAL A 95 -1.28 -16.66 -1.35
N ALA A 96 -1.73 -16.57 -2.61
CA ALA A 96 -3.06 -17.03 -3.02
C ALA A 96 -3.26 -18.54 -2.85
N ARG A 97 -2.19 -19.34 -2.98
CA ARG A 97 -2.21 -20.80 -2.73
C ARG A 97 -2.20 -21.16 -1.25
N SER A 98 -1.82 -20.23 -0.38
CA SER A 98 -1.72 -20.45 1.07
C SER A 98 -3.03 -20.12 1.82
N GLY A 99 -4.01 -19.55 1.11
CA GLY A 99 -5.38 -19.28 1.61
C GLY A 99 -6.37 -20.32 1.11
#